data_AF-T0ZFB9-F1
#
_entry.id   AF-T0ZFB9-F1
#
_cell.length_a   1.000
_cell.length_b   1.000
_cell.length_c   1.000
_cell.angle_alpha   90.00
_cell.angle_beta   90.00
_cell.angle_gamma   90.00
#
_symmetry.space_group_name_H-M   'P 1'
#
loop_
_entity.id
_entity.type
_entity.pdbx_description
1 polymer ?
#
loop_
_entity_poly.entity_id
_entity_poly.type
_entity_poly.pdbx_seq_one_letter_code
_entity_poly.pdbx_strand_id
1 'polypeptide(L)'
;MQMPSFVALLRGVNVGKAKRVPMAELRTLLTGLGYTGVATLLNSGNAVFGAASGSPETHGAAIAAAILSELGVEAPVVVKSATELAAIISENPLAKGAPDHSRLLVAFVQ
;
A
#
# COMPACT_ATOMS: atom_id res chain seq x y z
N MET A 1 -21.08 11.84 -0.14
CA MET A 1 -20.21 11.02 -1.02
C MET A 1 -19.22 10.30 -0.14
N GLN A 2 -19.01 8.99 -0.36
CA GLN A 2 -18.04 8.21 0.40
C GLN A 2 -16.63 8.58 -0.06
N MET A 3 -15.71 8.78 0.89
CA MET A 3 -14.34 9.21 0.60
C MET A 3 -13.57 8.10 -0.16
N PRO A 4 -12.84 8.42 -1.25
CA PRO A 4 -12.05 7.44 -1.98
C PRO A 4 -11.05 6.72 -1.07
N SER A 5 -10.96 5.39 -1.25
CA SER A 5 -10.05 4.53 -0.51
C SER A 5 -8.92 4.04 -1.41
N PHE A 6 -7.74 3.93 -0.82
CA PHE A 6 -6.50 3.56 -1.49
C PHE A 6 -5.77 2.47 -0.70
N VAL A 7 -4.90 1.75 -1.41
CA VAL A 7 -4.03 0.71 -0.88
C VAL A 7 -2.59 1.09 -1.20
N ALA A 8 -1.76 1.27 -0.18
CA ALA A 8 -0.32 1.44 -0.31
C ALA A 8 0.40 0.11 -0.08
N LEU A 9 1.32 -0.22 -0.99
CA LEU A 9 2.10 -1.44 -1.02
C LEU A 9 3.59 -1.06 -1.03
N LEU A 10 4.26 -1.23 0.10
CA LEU A 10 5.69 -0.99 0.24
C LEU A 10 6.47 -2.24 -0.16
N ARG A 11 7.60 -2.06 -0.84
CA ARG A 11 8.46 -3.18 -1.26
C ARG A 11 9.75 -3.24 -0.46
N GLY A 12 10.16 -4.46 -0.09
CA GLY A 12 11.47 -4.71 0.52
C GLY A 12 11.62 -4.16 1.94
N VAL A 13 10.51 -3.93 2.64
CA VAL A 13 10.51 -3.50 4.04
C VAL A 13 10.40 -4.71 4.98
N ASN A 14 10.97 -4.57 6.17
CA ASN A 14 10.97 -5.54 7.25
C ASN A 14 11.57 -6.93 6.92
N VAL A 15 12.27 -7.04 5.79
CA VAL A 15 13.11 -8.18 5.43
C VAL A 15 14.55 -7.93 5.91
N GLY A 16 15.10 -8.84 6.72
CA GLY A 16 16.43 -8.64 7.32
C GLY A 16 16.47 -7.44 8.29
N LYS A 17 17.65 -6.84 8.50
CA LYS A 17 17.86 -5.77 9.51
C LYS A 17 17.87 -4.34 8.94
N ALA A 18 17.96 -4.16 7.62
CA ALA A 18 18.29 -2.87 7.02
C ALA A 18 17.10 -1.91 6.86
N LYS A 19 15.96 -2.39 6.34
CA LYS A 19 14.80 -1.53 6.02
C LYS A 19 13.66 -1.77 7.00
N ARG A 20 13.76 -1.24 8.21
CA ARG A 20 12.74 -1.41 9.26
C ARG A 20 11.68 -0.32 9.17
N VAL A 21 10.44 -0.73 8.97
CA VAL A 21 9.26 0.16 8.98
C VAL A 21 8.27 -0.40 9.99
N PRO A 22 8.27 0.08 11.25
CA PRO A 22 7.28 -0.33 12.24
C PRO A 22 5.87 0.08 11.77
N MET A 23 4.93 -0.86 11.75
CA MET A 23 3.58 -0.58 11.24
C MET A 23 2.83 0.47 12.06
N ALA A 24 3.16 0.62 13.35
CA ALA A 24 2.62 1.70 14.17
C ALA A 24 3.08 3.08 13.68
N GLU A 25 4.37 3.23 13.38
CA GLU A 25 4.95 4.45 12.84
C GLU A 25 4.42 4.73 11.43
N LEU A 26 4.28 3.69 10.59
CA LEU A 26 3.65 3.83 9.27
C LEU A 26 2.21 4.38 9.38
N ARG A 27 1.41 3.90 10.34
CA ARG A 27 0.05 4.43 10.55
C ARG A 27 0.07 5.89 11.01
N THR A 28 0.96 6.24 11.94
CA THR A 28 1.14 7.61 12.42
C THR A 28 1.52 8.55 11.28
N LEU A 29 2.51 8.16 10.47
CA LEU A 29 2.98 8.90 9.30
C LEU A 29 1.85 9.12 8.28
N LEU A 30 1.10 8.07 7.92
CA LEU A 30 -0.04 8.19 7.00
C LEU A 30 -1.13 9.13 7.55
N THR A 31 -1.38 9.08 8.86
CA THR A 31 -2.33 9.99 9.52
C THR A 31 -1.80 11.43 9.51
N GLY A 32 -0.50 11.64 9.72
CA GLY A 32 0.17 12.94 9.66
C GLY A 32 0.13 13.59 8.27
N LEU A 33 0.09 12.78 7.20
CA LEU A 33 -0.16 13.24 5.83
C LEU A 33 -1.60 13.67 5.56
N GLY A 34 -2.49 13.58 6.56
CA GLY A 34 -3.91 13.93 6.45
C GLY A 34 -4.77 12.80 5.89
N TYR A 35 -4.24 11.59 5.75
CA TYR A 35 -5.05 10.43 5.38
C TYR A 35 -5.90 9.96 6.58
N THR A 36 -7.02 9.34 6.26
CA THR A 36 -8.04 8.93 7.22
C THR A 36 -8.32 7.44 7.12
N GLY A 37 -8.99 6.85 8.11
CA GLY A 37 -9.32 5.41 8.08
C GLY A 37 -8.09 4.52 7.90
N VAL A 38 -6.93 4.97 8.40
CA VAL A 38 -5.64 4.31 8.17
C VAL A 38 -5.61 2.97 8.91
N ALA A 39 -5.32 1.89 8.18
CA ALA A 39 -5.07 0.57 8.75
C ALA A 39 -3.92 -0.13 8.01
N THR A 40 -3.23 -1.03 8.71
CA THR A 40 -2.12 -1.83 8.15
C THR A 40 -2.41 -3.32 8.26
N LEU A 41 -1.97 -4.10 7.29
CA LEU A 41 -2.10 -5.56 7.30
C LEU A 41 -0.72 -6.22 7.53
N LEU A 42 -0.61 -6.97 8.63
CA LEU A 42 0.61 -7.67 9.05
C LEU A 42 1.83 -6.73 9.08
N ASN A 43 3.04 -7.24 8.82
CA ASN A 43 4.30 -6.47 8.89
C ASN A 43 5.01 -6.36 7.54
N SER A 44 4.34 -6.68 6.43
CA SER A 44 4.91 -6.71 5.09
C SER A 44 4.83 -5.39 4.34
N GLY A 45 4.30 -4.33 4.97
CA GLY A 45 4.20 -3.01 4.35
C GLY A 45 2.94 -2.79 3.51
N ASN A 46 1.81 -3.32 3.97
CA ASN A 46 0.50 -3.10 3.34
C ASN A 46 -0.32 -2.14 4.21
N ALA A 47 -0.85 -1.08 3.62
CA ALA A 47 -1.73 -0.15 4.29
C ALA A 47 -2.95 0.22 3.42
N VAL A 48 -4.07 0.49 4.07
CA VAL A 48 -5.25 1.11 3.46
C VAL A 48 -5.50 2.46 4.12
N PHE A 49 -6.01 3.41 3.33
CA PHE A 49 -6.34 4.75 3.81
C PHE A 49 -7.36 5.43 2.90
N GLY A 50 -8.05 6.43 3.43
CA GLY A 50 -8.92 7.33 2.69
C GLY A 50 -8.26 8.68 2.43
N ALA A 51 -8.46 9.24 1.24
CA ALA A 51 -8.00 10.57 0.88
C ALA A 51 -9.08 11.31 0.08
N ALA A 52 -9.26 12.61 0.38
CA ALA A 52 -10.30 13.43 -0.26
C ALA A 52 -9.94 13.86 -1.69
N SER A 53 -8.64 13.92 -2.00
CA SER A 53 -8.10 14.36 -3.29
C SER A 53 -6.72 13.74 -3.53
N GLY A 54 -6.31 13.70 -4.80
CA GLY A 54 -5.04 13.13 -5.23
C GLY A 54 -5.23 11.92 -6.15
N SER A 55 -4.14 11.51 -6.78
CA SER A 55 -4.06 10.28 -7.57
C SER A 55 -3.20 9.23 -6.85
N PRO A 56 -3.35 7.94 -7.17
CA PRO A 56 -2.47 6.90 -6.63
C PRO A 56 -0.98 7.25 -6.75
N GLU A 57 -0.54 7.80 -7.89
CA GLU A 57 0.85 8.20 -8.12
C GLU A 57 1.30 9.29 -7.14
N THR A 58 0.48 10.33 -6.96
CA THR A 58 0.80 11.42 -6.03
C THR A 58 0.86 10.93 -4.57
N HIS A 59 -0.04 10.02 -4.19
CA HIS A 59 -0.02 9.41 -2.86
C HIS A 59 1.22 8.54 -2.66
N GLY A 60 1.60 7.74 -3.66
CA GLY A 60 2.80 6.90 -3.60
C GLY A 60 4.07 7.73 -3.42
N ALA A 61 4.21 8.81 -4.18
CA ALA A 61 5.34 9.73 -4.06
C ALA A 61 5.39 10.42 -2.68
N ALA A 62 4.25 10.92 -2.18
CA ALA A 62 4.16 11.56 -0.87
C ALA A 62 4.51 10.59 0.27
N ILE A 63 4.00 9.36 0.22
CA ILE A 63 4.29 8.32 1.23
C ILE A 63 5.76 7.93 1.19
N ALA A 64 6.34 7.70 0.00
CA ALA A 64 7.76 7.36 -0.13
C ALA A 64 8.67 8.47 0.43
N ALA A 65 8.37 9.73 0.12
CA ALA A 65 9.11 10.88 0.63
C ALA A 65 9.01 11.00 2.15
N ALA A 66 7.82 10.81 2.73
CA ALA A 66 7.63 10.85 4.18
C ALA A 66 8.36 9.70 4.88
N ILE A 67 8.31 8.48 4.35
CA ILE A 67 9.04 7.33 4.94
C ILE A 67 10.55 7.60 4.92
N LEU A 68 11.09 8.15 3.83
CA LEU A 68 12.50 8.52 3.77
C LEU A 68 12.84 9.61 4.79
N SER A 69 12.01 10.66 4.89
CA SER A 69 12.25 11.80 5.77
C SER A 69 12.14 11.47 7.25
N GLU A 70 11.14 10.69 7.65
CA GLU A 70 10.82 10.45 9.06
C GLU A 70 11.44 9.16 9.60
N LEU A 71 11.56 8.13 8.75
CA LEU A 71 12.05 6.81 9.17
C LEU A 71 13.45 6.50 8.64
N GLY A 72 14.00 7.34 7.75
CA GLY A 72 15.31 7.11 7.12
C GLY A 72 15.34 5.88 6.21
N VAL A 73 14.17 5.39 5.76
CA VAL A 73 14.05 4.19 4.94
C VAL A 73 13.67 4.55 3.51
N GLU A 74 14.54 4.21 2.57
CA GLU A 74 14.20 4.24 1.15
C GLU A 74 13.44 2.96 0.76
N ALA A 75 12.15 3.09 0.48
CA ALA A 75 11.28 1.99 0.06
C ALA A 75 10.44 2.38 -1.15
N PRO A 76 10.39 1.54 -2.21
CA PRO A 76 9.41 1.73 -3.28
C PRO A 76 7.99 1.59 -2.73
N VAL A 77 7.13 2.55 -3.08
CA VAL A 77 5.71 2.56 -2.70
C VAL A 77 4.86 2.56 -3.97
N VAL A 78 4.02 1.53 -4.12
CA VAL A 78 2.97 1.50 -5.13
C VAL A 78 1.65 1.78 -4.44
N VAL A 79 0.83 2.68 -4.99
CA VAL A 79 -0.53 2.90 -4.52
C VAL A 79 -1.51 2.52 -5.61
N LYS A 80 -2.64 1.93 -5.20
CA LYS A 80 -3.80 1.67 -6.05
C LYS A 80 -5.07 2.12 -5.36
N SER A 81 -6.03 2.62 -6.13
CA SER A 81 -7.38 2.84 -5.62
C SER A 81 -8.05 1.50 -5.29
N ALA A 82 -9.02 1.53 -4.37
CA ALA A 82 -9.83 0.35 -4.07
C ALA A 82 -10.55 -0.19 -5.32
N THR A 83 -10.93 0.69 -6.25
CA THR A 83 -11.56 0.33 -7.53
C THR A 83 -10.60 -0.41 -8.45
N GLU A 84 -9.36 0.07 -8.61
CA GLU A 84 -8.34 -0.64 -9.39
C GLU A 84 -8.02 -2.01 -8.79
N LEU A 85 -7.88 -2.09 -7.45
CA LEU A 85 -7.62 -3.37 -6.79
C LEU A 85 -8.78 -4.36 -6.98
N ALA A 86 -10.03 -3.88 -6.87
CA ALA A 86 -11.21 -4.69 -7.14
C ALA A 86 -11.23 -5.20 -8.58
N ALA A 87 -10.90 -4.34 -9.56
CA ALA A 87 -10.80 -4.72 -10.97
C ALA A 87 -9.75 -5.81 -11.21
N ILE A 88 -8.55 -5.66 -10.61
CA ILE A 88 -7.48 -6.68 -10.68
C ILE A 88 -7.98 -8.03 -10.19
N ILE A 89 -8.74 -8.05 -9.09
CA ILE A 89 -9.28 -9.30 -8.53
C ILE A 89 -10.36 -9.88 -9.44
N SER A 90 -11.31 -9.07 -9.91
CA SER A 90 -12.45 -9.55 -10.72
C SER A 90 -12.04 -10.00 -12.12
N GLU A 91 -11.00 -9.40 -12.69
CA GLU A 91 -10.54 -9.67 -14.04
C GLU A 91 -9.41 -10.71 -14.11
N ASN A 92 -8.94 -11.21 -12.96
CA ASN A 92 -7.86 -12.20 -12.93
C ASN A 92 -8.30 -13.54 -13.57
N PRO A 93 -7.80 -13.91 -14.77
CA PRO A 93 -8.19 -15.14 -15.42
C PRO A 93 -7.69 -16.39 -14.68
N LEU A 94 -6.64 -16.25 -13.88
CA LEU A 94 -6.06 -17.34 -13.08
C LEU A 94 -6.87 -17.63 -11.80
N ALA A 95 -7.81 -16.76 -11.44
CA ALA A 95 -8.69 -16.96 -10.29
C ALA A 95 -9.91 -17.86 -10.59
N LYS A 96 -10.11 -18.27 -11.84
CA LYS A 96 -11.25 -19.09 -12.26
C LYS A 96 -11.07 -20.56 -11.82
N GLY A 97 -12.17 -21.22 -11.44
CA GLY A 97 -12.19 -22.63 -11.06
C GLY A 97 -11.85 -22.85 -9.58
N ALA A 98 -10.97 -23.81 -9.29
CA ALA A 98 -10.49 -24.12 -7.94
C ALA A 98 -8.98 -23.82 -7.82
N PRO A 99 -8.56 -22.54 -7.87
CA PRO A 99 -7.15 -22.20 -7.82
C PRO A 99 -6.57 -22.42 -6.43
N ASP A 100 -5.30 -22.79 -6.39
CA ASP A 100 -4.49 -22.70 -5.18
C ASP A 100 -4.14 -21.22 -4.94
N HIS A 101 -4.88 -20.59 -4.02
CA HIS A 101 -4.76 -19.17 -3.71
C HIS A 101 -3.38 -18.81 -3.16
N SER A 102 -2.63 -19.77 -2.60
CA SER A 102 -1.26 -19.55 -2.12
C SER A 102 -0.25 -19.35 -3.25
N ARG A 103 -0.64 -19.67 -4.49
CA ARG A 103 0.18 -19.59 -5.70
C ARG A 103 -0.30 -18.52 -6.68
N LEU A 104 -1.36 -17.78 -6.33
CA LEU A 104 -1.82 -16.63 -7.11
C LEU A 104 -1.05 -15.39 -6.67
N LEU A 105 -0.32 -14.80 -7.61
CA LEU A 105 0.56 -13.66 -7.38
C LEU A 105 0.17 -12.54 -8.34
N VAL A 106 0.02 -11.33 -7.79
CA VAL A 106 -0.07 -10.09 -8.56
C VAL A 106 1.24 -9.34 -8.38
N ALA A 107 1.88 -8.98 -9.49
CA ALA A 107 3.08 -8.16 -9.50
C ALA A 107 2.76 -6.77 -10.04
N PHE A 108 3.14 -5.73 -9.29
CA PHE A 108 3.06 -4.35 -9.73
C PHE A 108 4.42 -3.90 -10.28
N VAL A 109 4.47 -3.61 -11.58
CA VAL A 109 5.65 -3.07 -12.26
C VAL A 109 5.68 -1.53 -12.09
N GLN A 110 6.86 -0.98 -11.83
CA GLN A 110 7.14 0.45 -11.70
C GLN A 110 8.13 0.86 -12.77
#